data_AF-A0A945YMN8-F1
#
_entry.id   AF-A0A945YMN8-F1
#
_cell.length_a   1.000
_cell.length_b   1.000
_cell.length_c   1.000
_cell.angle_alpha   90.00
_cell.angle_beta   90.00
_cell.angle_gamma   90.00
#
_symmetry.space_group_name_H-M   'P 1'
#
loop_
_entity.id
_entity.type
_entity.pdbx_description
1 polymer ?
#
loop_
_entity_poly.entity_id
_entity_poly.type
_entity_poly.pdbx_seq_one_letter_code
_entity_poly.pdbx_strand_id
1 'polypeptide(L)'
;MFDDRVLSGMRPTGALHLGHYNGVLENWLKLQHEYQCLFFVADWHALTTHYDSPEVIEDNVWDMLIDWLAAGVDPSQATLFIQSKVPEHAELHLLMSMMTPLGWLERVPTYKDQQEKLSEKDLSTYGFLGYPLLQSADILIYRANLVPVGEDQVAHIEFTREIARRFNHIYGKEPGFEAKAESAVKQLGSKRAKLYRDLKNRYQEQGDDSALDSARALLEEAANLSLGDRERLFGYLEGGGKMILSEPQALLTAASKMPGLDGQKMSKS
;
A
#
# COMPACT_ATOMS: atom_id res chain seq x y z
N MET A 1 15.35 0.00 6.92
CA MET A 1 14.01 -0.52 7.21
C MET A 1 13.10 0.69 7.30
N PHE A 2 11.93 0.67 6.66
CA PHE A 2 10.99 1.79 6.74
C PHE A 2 10.31 1.78 8.11
N ASP A 3 9.91 2.96 8.62
CA ASP A 3 9.12 3.04 9.85
C ASP A 3 7.78 2.32 9.66
N ASP A 4 7.26 1.70 10.73
CA ASP A 4 5.94 1.09 10.70
C ASP A 4 4.86 2.18 10.59
N ARG A 5 4.26 2.27 9.41
CA ARG A 5 3.24 3.25 9.04
C ARG A 5 1.97 2.54 8.60
N VAL A 6 0.89 2.93 9.26
CA VAL A 6 -0.46 2.52 8.92
C VAL A 6 -1.07 3.57 8.01
N LEU A 7 -1.54 3.16 6.83
CA LEU A 7 -2.36 4.02 5.97
C LEU A 7 -3.74 3.40 5.79
N SER A 8 -4.79 4.19 5.96
CA SER A 8 -6.16 3.77 5.67
C SER A 8 -6.96 4.93 5.10
N GLY A 9 -7.76 4.65 4.07
CA GLY A 9 -8.60 5.64 3.41
C GLY A 9 -10.05 5.19 3.38
N MET A 10 -10.97 6.15 3.43
CA MET A 10 -12.40 5.88 3.28
C MET A 10 -13.01 6.84 2.26
N ARG A 11 -13.91 6.33 1.43
CA ARG A 11 -14.59 7.13 0.40
C ARG A 11 -15.74 7.92 1.03
N PRO A 12 -15.92 9.21 0.69
CA PRO A 12 -17.03 10.03 1.15
C PRO A 12 -18.31 9.76 0.32
N THR A 13 -18.91 8.57 0.46
CA THR A 13 -20.10 8.16 -0.34
C THR A 13 -21.44 8.28 0.40
N GLY A 14 -21.48 9.02 1.52
CA GLY A 14 -22.67 9.31 2.31
C GLY A 14 -22.42 9.24 3.81
N ALA A 15 -23.49 9.35 4.59
CA ALA A 15 -23.43 9.33 6.04
C ALA A 15 -22.85 8.02 6.59
N LEU A 16 -22.00 8.13 7.61
CA LEU A 16 -21.46 6.94 8.28
C LEU A 16 -22.54 6.20 9.05
N HIS A 17 -22.33 4.90 9.16
CA HIS A 17 -23.25 4.00 9.84
C HIS A 17 -22.47 2.97 10.65
N LEU A 18 -23.16 2.17 11.46
CA LEU A 18 -22.54 1.24 12.41
C LEU A 18 -21.57 0.22 11.77
N GLY A 19 -21.81 -0.17 10.52
CA GLY A 19 -20.85 -0.95 9.72
C GLY A 19 -19.47 -0.28 9.58
N HIS A 20 -19.42 1.02 9.27
CA HIS A 20 -18.17 1.79 9.19
C HIS A 20 -17.50 1.92 10.56
N TYR A 21 -18.27 2.20 11.61
CA TYR A 21 -17.74 2.35 12.96
C TYR A 21 -17.04 1.06 13.45
N ASN A 22 -17.75 -0.07 13.44
CA ASN A 22 -17.18 -1.35 13.90
C ASN A 22 -16.20 -1.97 12.89
N GLY A 23 -16.25 -1.53 11.62
CA GLY A 23 -15.41 -2.08 10.55
C GLY A 23 -14.07 -1.38 10.41
N VAL A 24 -14.01 -0.08 10.71
CA VAL A 24 -12.86 0.79 10.41
C VAL A 24 -12.51 1.64 11.62
N LEU A 25 -13.44 2.47 12.13
CA LEU A 25 -13.12 3.47 13.17
C LEU A 25 -12.67 2.84 14.47
N GLU A 26 -13.34 1.79 14.97
CA GLU A 26 -12.91 1.10 16.20
C GLU A 26 -11.48 0.56 16.10
N ASN A 27 -11.06 0.17 14.89
CA ASN A 27 -9.70 -0.28 14.64
C ASN A 27 -8.72 0.90 14.59
N TRP A 28 -9.09 2.00 13.93
CA TRP A 28 -8.28 3.23 13.92
C TRP A 28 -8.03 3.79 15.33
N LEU A 29 -9.04 3.73 16.21
CA LEU A 29 -8.89 4.16 17.60
C LEU A 29 -7.79 3.41 18.36
N LYS A 30 -7.56 2.13 18.02
CA LYS A 30 -6.49 1.33 18.61
C LYS A 30 -5.15 1.65 17.92
N LEU A 31 -5.14 1.61 16.59
CA LEU A 31 -3.92 1.78 15.79
C LEU A 31 -3.25 3.14 15.96
N GLN A 32 -4.03 4.22 16.13
CA GLN A 32 -3.48 5.57 16.31
C GLN A 32 -2.58 5.69 17.55
N HIS A 33 -2.70 4.78 18.52
CA HIS A 33 -1.85 4.76 19.72
C HIS A 33 -0.65 3.81 19.60
N GLU A 34 -0.60 2.97 18.57
CA GLU A 34 0.42 1.94 18.37
C GLU A 34 1.38 2.26 17.21
N TYR A 35 0.91 2.98 16.19
CA TYR A 35 1.64 3.22 14.95
C TYR A 35 1.55 4.67 14.48
N GLN A 36 2.48 5.07 13.62
CA GLN A 36 2.32 6.29 12.85
C GLN A 36 1.18 6.10 11.84
N CYS A 37 0.04 6.74 12.12
CA CYS A 37 -1.18 6.58 11.34
C CYS A 37 -1.42 7.75 10.38
N LEU A 38 -1.78 7.40 9.14
CA LEU A 38 -2.19 8.28 8.07
C LEU A 38 -3.62 7.87 7.68
N PHE A 39 -4.60 8.71 8.03
CA PHE A 39 -6.00 8.45 7.70
C PHE A 39 -6.51 9.53 6.76
N PHE A 40 -7.19 9.13 5.69
CA PHE A 40 -7.54 10.09 4.65
C PHE A 40 -8.88 9.89 4.00
N VAL A 41 -9.46 11.02 3.61
CA VAL A 41 -10.69 11.07 2.81
C VAL A 41 -10.33 10.81 1.36
N ALA A 42 -10.81 9.70 0.80
CA ALA A 42 -10.52 9.26 -0.56
C ALA A 42 -11.54 9.85 -1.56
N ASP A 43 -11.52 11.17 -1.74
CA ASP A 43 -12.50 11.92 -2.54
C ASP A 43 -12.36 11.70 -4.05
N TRP A 44 -11.16 11.52 -4.59
CA TRP A 44 -11.00 11.11 -6.00
C TRP A 44 -11.49 9.68 -6.25
N HIS A 45 -11.39 8.78 -5.26
CA HIS A 45 -12.01 7.46 -5.38
C HIS A 45 -13.54 7.53 -5.42
N ALA A 46 -14.18 8.49 -4.74
CA ALA A 46 -15.63 8.67 -4.83
C ALA A 46 -16.09 9.02 -6.26
N LEU A 47 -15.30 9.83 -6.98
CA LEU A 47 -15.57 10.19 -8.38
C LEU A 47 -15.63 8.98 -9.32
N THR A 48 -15.00 7.85 -8.98
CA THR A 48 -15.04 6.64 -9.82
C THR A 48 -16.45 6.05 -9.95
N THR A 49 -17.36 6.38 -9.03
CA THR A 49 -18.76 5.93 -9.02
C THR A 49 -19.79 7.05 -8.91
N HIS A 50 -19.36 8.30 -8.64
CA HIS A 50 -20.22 9.49 -8.49
C HIS A 50 -19.78 10.64 -9.41
N TYR A 51 -19.18 10.33 -10.57
CA TYR A 51 -18.73 11.37 -11.52
C TYR A 51 -19.88 12.20 -12.11
N ASP A 52 -21.10 11.68 -12.08
CA ASP A 52 -22.33 12.30 -12.61
C ASP A 52 -23.05 13.20 -11.59
N SER A 53 -22.63 13.12 -10.33
CA SER A 53 -23.19 13.86 -9.19
C SER A 53 -22.08 14.29 -8.20
N PRO A 54 -21.01 14.96 -8.67
CA PRO A 54 -19.83 15.25 -7.85
C PRO A 54 -20.10 16.25 -6.72
N GLU A 55 -21.17 17.05 -6.80
CA GLU A 55 -21.52 18.07 -5.82
C GLU A 55 -21.74 17.53 -4.40
N VAL A 56 -22.19 16.28 -4.26
CA VAL A 56 -22.43 15.67 -2.95
C VAL A 56 -21.12 15.26 -2.24
N ILE A 57 -20.02 15.15 -2.98
CA ILE A 57 -18.75 14.65 -2.45
C ILE A 57 -18.16 15.67 -1.46
N GLU A 58 -18.25 16.97 -1.75
CA GLU A 58 -17.68 18.01 -0.88
C GLU A 58 -18.35 18.02 0.50
N ASP A 59 -19.67 17.96 0.56
CA ASP A 59 -20.41 17.90 1.83
C ASP A 59 -20.06 16.61 2.60
N ASN A 60 -20.05 15.47 1.91
CA ASN A 60 -19.71 14.18 2.51
C ASN A 60 -18.26 14.14 3.05
N VAL A 61 -17.31 14.86 2.44
CA VAL A 61 -15.93 14.95 2.93
C VAL A 61 -15.90 15.57 4.33
N TRP A 62 -16.63 16.67 4.52
CA TRP A 62 -16.66 17.39 5.80
C TRP A 62 -17.43 16.62 6.86
N ASP A 63 -18.60 16.08 6.52
CA ASP A 63 -19.39 15.26 7.44
C ASP A 63 -18.58 14.05 7.93
N MET A 64 -17.88 13.37 7.03
CA MET A 64 -17.05 12.22 7.36
C MET A 64 -15.88 12.59 8.29
N LEU A 65 -15.20 13.73 8.07
CA LEU A 65 -14.15 14.21 8.97
C LEU A 65 -14.71 14.55 10.37
N ILE A 66 -15.87 15.20 10.43
CA ILE A 66 -16.55 15.51 11.70
C ILE A 66 -16.86 14.22 12.46
N ASP A 67 -17.40 13.21 11.77
CA ASP A 67 -17.73 11.92 12.37
C ASP A 67 -16.48 11.19 12.89
N TRP A 68 -15.34 11.26 12.19
CA TRP A 68 -14.09 10.64 12.67
C TRP A 68 -13.60 11.28 13.97
N LEU A 69 -13.60 12.61 14.02
CA LEU A 69 -13.22 13.36 15.21
C LEU A 69 -14.19 13.07 16.37
N ALA A 70 -15.49 13.04 16.10
CA ALA A 70 -16.52 12.72 17.08
C ALA A 70 -16.39 11.26 17.60
N ALA A 71 -15.97 10.33 16.75
CA ALA A 71 -15.71 8.94 17.12
C ALA A 71 -14.42 8.75 17.94
N GLY A 72 -13.53 9.75 17.98
CA GLY A 72 -12.31 9.74 18.81
C GLY A 72 -11.00 9.60 18.04
N VAL A 73 -11.01 9.77 16.72
CA VAL A 73 -9.76 9.90 15.94
C VAL A 73 -9.11 11.23 16.33
N ASP A 74 -7.88 11.17 16.83
CA ASP A 74 -7.19 12.32 17.40
C ASP A 74 -6.11 12.85 16.43
N PRO A 75 -6.23 14.09 15.91
CA PRO A 75 -5.24 14.71 15.03
C PRO A 75 -3.84 14.89 15.67
N SER A 76 -3.74 14.78 16.99
CA SER A 76 -2.45 14.78 17.69
C SER A 76 -1.73 13.44 17.66
N GLN A 77 -2.45 12.35 17.35
CA GLN A 77 -1.93 10.98 17.30
C GLN A 77 -1.82 10.45 15.86
N ALA A 78 -2.71 10.90 14.96
CA ALA A 78 -2.74 10.51 13.56
C ALA A 78 -2.80 11.71 12.62
N THR A 79 -2.19 11.59 11.44
CA THR A 79 -2.31 12.60 10.38
C THR A 79 -3.61 12.37 9.62
N LEU A 80 -4.48 13.38 9.63
CA LEU A 80 -5.73 13.39 8.87
C LEU A 80 -5.59 14.29 7.65
N PHE A 81 -5.99 13.81 6.47
CA PHE A 81 -5.94 14.62 5.24
C PHE A 81 -7.00 14.22 4.21
N ILE A 82 -7.10 15.02 3.15
CA ILE A 82 -8.02 14.80 2.02
C ILE A 82 -7.16 14.46 0.80
N GLN A 83 -7.49 13.38 0.09
CA GLN A 83 -6.70 12.88 -1.05
C GLN A 83 -6.46 13.97 -2.10
N SER A 84 -7.50 14.69 -2.52
CA SER A 84 -7.37 15.77 -3.52
C SER A 84 -6.53 16.97 -3.09
N LYS A 85 -6.25 17.13 -1.79
CA LYS A 85 -5.39 18.19 -1.26
C LYS A 85 -3.91 17.84 -1.28
N VAL A 86 -3.56 16.63 -1.70
CA VAL A 86 -2.19 16.14 -1.86
C VAL A 86 -1.99 15.72 -3.32
N PRO A 87 -1.65 16.67 -4.22
CA PRO A 87 -1.58 16.41 -5.67
C PRO A 87 -0.60 15.31 -6.06
N GLU A 88 0.38 15.02 -5.22
CA GLU A 88 1.38 13.97 -5.43
C GLU A 88 0.76 12.56 -5.56
N HIS A 89 -0.45 12.35 -5.01
CA HIS A 89 -1.23 11.13 -5.27
C HIS A 89 -1.53 10.96 -6.78
N ALA A 90 -1.97 12.04 -7.44
CA ALA A 90 -2.25 12.04 -8.88
C ALA A 90 -0.96 11.96 -9.70
N GLU A 91 0.11 12.63 -9.27
CA GLU A 91 1.41 12.56 -9.96
C GLU A 91 1.97 11.15 -9.94
N LEU A 92 1.97 10.48 -8.78
CA LEU A 92 2.45 9.11 -8.67
C LEU A 92 1.56 8.14 -9.45
N HIS A 93 0.23 8.31 -9.38
CA HIS A 93 -0.70 7.53 -10.19
C HIS A 93 -0.40 7.64 -11.69
N LEU A 94 -0.19 8.87 -12.19
CA LEU A 94 0.16 9.12 -13.60
C LEU A 94 1.47 8.44 -13.99
N LEU A 95 2.50 8.51 -13.16
CA LEU A 95 3.78 7.85 -13.45
C LEU A 95 3.63 6.32 -13.45
N MET A 96 2.90 5.76 -12.49
CA MET A 96 2.65 4.33 -12.41
C MET A 96 1.78 3.83 -13.58
N SER A 97 0.87 4.65 -14.11
CA SER A 97 0.00 4.25 -15.22
C SER A 97 0.80 3.94 -16.49
N MET A 98 1.95 4.58 -16.69
CA MET A 98 2.81 4.34 -17.86
C MET A 98 3.53 2.99 -17.83
N MET A 99 3.63 2.36 -16.67
CA MET A 99 4.29 1.05 -16.51
C MET A 99 3.34 -0.11 -16.21
N THR A 100 2.07 0.17 -15.93
CA THR A 100 1.08 -0.82 -15.48
C THR A 100 0.42 -1.51 -16.67
N PRO A 101 0.52 -2.86 -16.80
CA PRO A 101 -0.19 -3.59 -17.85
C PRO A 101 -1.70 -3.55 -17.65
N LEU A 102 -2.46 -3.26 -18.72
CA LEU A 102 -3.92 -3.18 -18.67
C LEU A 102 -4.56 -4.48 -18.13
N GLY A 103 -4.09 -5.64 -18.60
CA GLY A 103 -4.61 -6.94 -18.17
C GLY A 103 -4.39 -7.25 -16.69
N TRP A 104 -3.60 -6.47 -15.95
CA TRP A 104 -3.52 -6.61 -14.48
C TRP A 104 -4.75 -5.98 -13.82
N LEU A 105 -5.17 -4.80 -14.30
CA LEU A 105 -6.36 -4.09 -13.80
C LEU A 105 -7.64 -4.90 -14.08
N GLU A 106 -7.77 -5.44 -15.31
CA GLU A 106 -8.94 -6.24 -15.73
C GLU A 106 -9.13 -7.54 -14.94
N ARG A 107 -8.08 -8.02 -14.25
CA ARG A 107 -8.08 -9.24 -13.46
C ARG A 107 -8.36 -9.02 -11.97
N VAL A 108 -8.43 -7.77 -11.51
CA VAL A 108 -8.80 -7.47 -10.11
C VAL A 108 -10.25 -7.94 -9.89
N PRO A 109 -10.51 -8.90 -8.97
CA PRO A 109 -11.82 -9.56 -8.86
C PRO A 109 -13.00 -8.59 -8.65
N THR A 110 -12.77 -7.54 -7.86
CA THR A 110 -13.81 -6.56 -7.50
C THR A 110 -14.30 -5.73 -8.68
N TYR A 111 -13.52 -5.61 -9.76
CA TYR A 111 -13.91 -4.82 -10.92
C TYR A 111 -15.19 -5.39 -11.56
N LYS A 112 -15.20 -6.70 -11.85
CA LYS A 112 -16.34 -7.36 -12.48
C LYS A 112 -17.54 -7.42 -11.54
N ASP A 113 -17.32 -7.79 -10.28
CA ASP A 113 -18.37 -7.89 -9.27
C ASP A 113 -19.09 -6.56 -9.05
N GLN A 114 -18.36 -5.43 -9.06
CA GLN A 114 -18.96 -4.11 -8.89
C GLN A 114 -19.68 -3.62 -10.15
N GLN A 115 -19.18 -3.93 -11.35
CA GLN A 115 -19.91 -3.65 -12.60
C GLN A 115 -21.27 -4.37 -12.64
N GLU A 116 -21.34 -5.60 -12.15
CA GLU A 116 -22.59 -6.36 -12.09
C GLU A 116 -23.57 -5.81 -11.03
N LYS A 117 -23.06 -5.42 -9.85
CA LYS A 117 -23.88 -4.90 -8.74
C LYS A 117 -24.41 -3.49 -8.97
N LEU A 118 -23.66 -2.67 -9.69
CA LEU A 118 -23.99 -1.27 -9.97
C LEU A 118 -24.42 -1.10 -11.44
N SER A 119 -25.26 -2.03 -11.93
CA SER A 119 -25.70 -2.07 -13.33
C SER A 119 -26.52 -0.85 -13.77
N GLU A 120 -27.05 -0.07 -12.82
CA GLU A 120 -27.75 1.19 -13.08
C GLU A 120 -26.79 2.37 -13.36
N LYS A 121 -25.50 2.23 -13.03
CA LYS A 121 -24.46 3.24 -13.28
C LYS A 121 -23.58 2.82 -14.46
N ASP A 122 -23.18 3.76 -15.32
CA ASP A 122 -22.18 3.47 -16.35
C ASP A 122 -20.77 3.49 -15.74
N LEU A 123 -20.30 2.31 -15.34
CA LEU A 123 -18.97 2.11 -14.79
C LEU A 123 -17.94 1.71 -15.86
N SER A 124 -18.25 1.89 -17.14
CA SER A 124 -17.35 1.63 -18.27
C SER A 124 -16.33 2.76 -18.44
N THR A 125 -15.82 3.32 -17.34
CA THR A 125 -14.94 4.48 -17.34
C THR A 125 -13.49 4.08 -17.04
N TYR A 126 -12.55 4.85 -17.59
CA TYR A 126 -11.12 4.67 -17.27
C TYR A 126 -10.85 4.81 -15.77
N GLY A 127 -11.53 5.76 -15.10
CA GLY A 127 -11.39 5.97 -13.66
C GLY A 127 -11.79 4.73 -12.86
N PHE A 128 -12.88 4.06 -13.24
CA PHE A 128 -13.34 2.85 -12.57
C PHE A 128 -12.43 1.64 -12.86
N LEU A 129 -11.83 1.53 -14.05
CA LEU A 129 -10.81 0.50 -14.29
C LEU A 129 -9.48 0.81 -13.56
N GLY A 130 -9.13 2.09 -13.45
CA GLY A 130 -7.85 2.57 -12.93
C GLY A 130 -7.78 2.75 -11.41
N TYR A 131 -8.90 2.68 -10.68
CA TYR A 131 -8.90 2.95 -9.23
C TYR A 131 -7.96 2.05 -8.41
N PRO A 132 -7.75 0.75 -8.74
CA PRO A 132 -6.80 -0.06 -7.97
C PRO A 132 -5.36 0.48 -8.05
N LEU A 133 -5.02 1.14 -9.18
CA LEU A 133 -3.73 1.80 -9.35
C LEU A 133 -3.65 3.13 -8.58
N LEU A 134 -4.76 3.88 -8.51
CA LEU A 134 -4.84 5.05 -7.65
C LEU A 134 -4.66 4.66 -6.18
N GLN A 135 -5.32 3.58 -5.73
CA GLN A 135 -5.14 3.02 -4.39
C GLN A 135 -3.69 2.60 -4.13
N SER A 136 -3.02 2.01 -5.13
CA SER A 136 -1.60 1.68 -5.04
C SER A 136 -0.74 2.93 -4.85
N ALA A 137 -1.02 4.01 -5.60
CA ALA A 137 -0.32 5.29 -5.44
C ALA A 137 -0.54 5.89 -4.05
N ASP A 138 -1.79 5.85 -3.55
CA ASP A 138 -2.14 6.32 -2.21
C ASP A 138 -1.31 5.61 -1.12
N ILE A 139 -1.10 4.30 -1.25
CA ILE A 139 -0.31 3.49 -0.31
C ILE A 139 1.20 3.77 -0.43
N LEU A 140 1.72 3.73 -1.66
CA LEU A 140 3.15 3.68 -1.90
C LEU A 140 3.85 5.03 -1.71
N ILE A 141 3.15 6.15 -1.90
CA ILE A 141 3.74 7.49 -1.72
C ILE A 141 4.23 7.74 -0.28
N TYR A 142 3.52 7.20 0.72
CA TYR A 142 3.90 7.33 2.12
C TYR A 142 4.85 6.25 2.62
N ARG A 143 5.17 5.28 1.75
CA ARG A 143 5.88 4.05 2.10
C ARG A 143 5.19 3.31 3.24
N ALA A 144 3.85 3.31 3.24
CA ALA A 144 3.07 2.57 4.23
C ALA A 144 3.36 1.08 4.08
N ASN A 145 3.60 0.41 5.19
CA ASN A 145 3.87 -1.03 5.23
C ASN A 145 2.72 -1.82 5.84
N LEU A 146 1.77 -1.16 6.51
CA LEU A 146 0.57 -1.76 7.08
C LEU A 146 -0.68 -1.05 6.54
N VAL A 147 -1.64 -1.81 5.99
CA VAL A 147 -2.90 -1.26 5.47
C VAL A 147 -4.06 -2.03 6.11
N PRO A 148 -4.83 -1.43 7.03
CA PRO A 148 -5.92 -2.11 7.70
C PRO A 148 -7.10 -2.21 6.75
N VAL A 149 -7.45 -3.45 6.39
CA VAL A 149 -8.47 -3.72 5.38
C VAL A 149 -9.32 -4.94 5.75
N GLY A 150 -10.47 -5.08 5.07
CA GLY A 150 -11.24 -6.31 5.05
C GLY A 150 -10.67 -7.35 4.09
N GLU A 151 -11.16 -8.59 4.19
CA GLU A 151 -10.78 -9.70 3.29
C GLU A 151 -11.04 -9.37 1.80
N ASP A 152 -12.06 -8.53 1.53
CA ASP A 152 -12.47 -8.10 0.19
C ASP A 152 -11.46 -7.18 -0.51
N GLN A 153 -10.54 -6.57 0.23
CA GLN A 153 -9.52 -5.66 -0.29
C GLN A 153 -8.12 -6.29 -0.37
N VAL A 154 -7.96 -7.56 0.04
CA VAL A 154 -6.66 -8.24 0.02
C VAL A 154 -6.10 -8.32 -1.41
N ALA A 155 -6.97 -8.48 -2.40
CA ALA A 155 -6.58 -8.48 -3.81
C ALA A 155 -5.94 -7.14 -4.26
N HIS A 156 -6.44 -5.99 -3.76
CA HIS A 156 -5.86 -4.68 -4.04
C HIS A 156 -4.50 -4.50 -3.38
N ILE A 157 -4.31 -5.05 -2.18
CA ILE A 157 -3.01 -5.04 -1.51
C ILE A 157 -1.99 -5.89 -2.28
N GLU A 158 -2.36 -7.08 -2.75
CA GLU A 158 -1.44 -7.87 -3.59
C GLU A 158 -1.16 -7.16 -4.93
N PHE A 159 -2.16 -6.56 -5.57
CA PHE A 159 -1.94 -5.73 -6.75
C PHE A 159 -0.95 -4.58 -6.47
N THR A 160 -1.08 -3.90 -5.32
CA THR A 160 -0.14 -2.85 -4.89
C THR A 160 1.28 -3.40 -4.72
N ARG A 161 1.45 -4.61 -4.17
CA ARG A 161 2.74 -5.30 -4.05
C ARG A 161 3.34 -5.62 -5.40
N GLU A 162 2.54 -6.10 -6.36
CA GLU A 162 2.99 -6.35 -7.73
C GLU A 162 3.47 -5.07 -8.43
N ILE A 163 2.75 -3.96 -8.26
CA ILE A 163 3.16 -2.63 -8.76
C ILE A 163 4.48 -2.19 -8.13
N ALA A 164 4.64 -2.31 -6.80
CA ALA A 164 5.87 -1.97 -6.10
C ALA A 164 7.06 -2.80 -6.59
N ARG A 165 6.90 -4.13 -6.71
CA ARG A 165 7.93 -5.03 -7.25
C ARG A 165 8.33 -4.64 -8.67
N ARG A 166 7.34 -4.36 -9.53
CA ARG A 166 7.59 -3.96 -10.92
C ARG A 166 8.34 -2.63 -10.98
N PHE A 167 7.94 -1.65 -10.17
CA PHE A 167 8.61 -0.35 -10.10
C PHE A 167 10.07 -0.53 -9.66
N ASN A 168 10.30 -1.28 -8.58
CA ASN A 168 11.64 -1.58 -8.07
C ASN A 168 12.48 -2.35 -9.10
N HIS A 169 11.87 -3.24 -9.89
CA HIS A 169 12.58 -3.96 -10.94
C HIS A 169 13.04 -3.03 -12.08
N ILE A 170 12.17 -2.13 -12.53
CA ILE A 170 12.44 -1.21 -13.65
C ILE A 170 13.43 -0.11 -13.21
N TYR A 171 13.21 0.48 -12.04
CA TYR A 171 13.92 1.70 -11.62
C TYR A 171 14.95 1.49 -10.50
N GLY A 172 14.92 0.33 -9.81
CA GLY A 172 15.86 0.02 -8.73
C GLY A 172 17.25 -0.40 -9.20
N LYS A 173 17.45 -0.64 -10.50
CA LYS A 173 18.76 -1.00 -11.07
C LYS A 173 19.43 0.23 -11.68
N GLU A 174 20.44 0.75 -10.99
CA GLU A 174 21.30 1.79 -11.54
C GLU A 174 22.29 1.22 -12.59
N PRO A 175 22.81 2.03 -13.52
CA PRO A 175 23.88 1.61 -14.41
C PRO A 175 25.07 1.02 -13.63
N GLY A 176 25.47 -0.19 -14.00
CA GLY A 176 26.52 -0.95 -13.32
C GLY A 176 26.13 -1.48 -11.93
N PHE A 177 24.83 -1.70 -11.66
CA PHE A 177 24.32 -2.18 -10.37
C PHE A 177 25.11 -3.37 -9.82
N GLU A 178 25.32 -4.43 -10.61
CA GLU A 178 26.04 -5.64 -10.16
C GLU A 178 27.49 -5.34 -9.80
N ALA A 179 28.20 -4.56 -10.62
CA ALA A 179 29.58 -4.18 -10.34
C ALA A 179 29.69 -3.34 -9.05
N LYS A 180 28.74 -2.43 -8.82
CA LYS A 180 28.65 -1.63 -7.60
C LYS A 180 28.26 -2.49 -6.39
N ALA A 181 27.37 -3.48 -6.57
CA ALA A 181 27.00 -4.42 -5.52
C ALA A 181 28.20 -5.27 -5.12
N GLU A 182 28.95 -5.83 -6.07
CA GLU A 182 30.19 -6.57 -5.79
C GLU A 182 31.26 -5.70 -5.12
N SER A 183 31.35 -4.41 -5.48
CA SER A 183 32.20 -3.46 -4.76
C SER A 183 31.77 -3.30 -3.30
N ALA A 184 30.46 -3.14 -3.04
CA ALA A 184 29.90 -3.07 -1.69
C ALA A 184 30.11 -4.38 -0.90
N VAL A 185 30.00 -5.55 -1.54
CA VAL A 185 30.30 -6.84 -0.89
C VAL A 185 31.74 -6.88 -0.40
N LYS A 186 32.70 -6.32 -1.16
CA LYS A 186 34.11 -6.26 -0.73
C LYS A 186 34.29 -5.40 0.53
N GLN A 187 33.48 -4.34 0.70
CA GLN A 187 33.55 -3.48 1.87
C GLN A 187 33.15 -4.20 3.17
N LEU A 188 32.35 -5.29 3.11
CA LEU A 188 32.00 -6.09 4.29
C LEU A 188 33.22 -6.76 4.98
N GLY A 189 34.36 -6.86 4.29
CA GLY A 189 35.53 -7.60 4.73
C GLY A 189 35.48 -9.08 4.34
N SER A 190 36.64 -9.72 4.18
CA SER A 190 36.79 -11.03 3.52
C SER A 190 35.86 -12.13 4.05
N LYS A 191 35.76 -12.27 5.39
CA LYS A 191 34.95 -13.31 6.04
C LYS A 191 33.44 -13.07 5.82
N ARG A 192 32.96 -11.85 6.09
CA ARG A 192 31.54 -11.48 5.92
C ARG A 192 31.14 -11.47 4.44
N ALA A 193 32.03 -11.04 3.54
CA ALA A 193 31.81 -11.08 2.10
C ALA A 193 31.63 -12.51 1.57
N LYS A 194 32.40 -13.48 2.08
CA LYS A 194 32.23 -14.90 1.72
C LYS A 194 30.89 -15.45 2.24
N LEU A 195 30.56 -15.16 3.51
CA LEU A 195 29.30 -15.59 4.11
C LEU A 195 28.09 -15.00 3.39
N TYR A 196 28.13 -13.71 3.07
CA TYR A 196 27.07 -13.05 2.31
C TYR A 196 26.81 -13.71 0.94
N ARG A 197 27.87 -14.06 0.20
CA ARG A 197 27.72 -14.75 -1.10
C ARG A 197 27.12 -16.14 -0.96
N ASP A 198 27.51 -16.90 0.05
CA ASP A 198 26.95 -18.22 0.34
C ASP A 198 25.45 -18.14 0.65
N LEU A 199 25.07 -17.23 1.56
CA LEU A 199 23.67 -17.01 1.93
C LEU A 199 22.83 -16.53 0.73
N LYS A 200 23.38 -15.60 -0.08
CA LYS A 200 22.75 -15.13 -1.32
C LYS A 200 22.49 -16.28 -2.28
N ASN A 201 23.48 -17.13 -2.53
CA ASN A 201 23.33 -18.23 -3.48
C ASN A 201 22.31 -19.26 -2.95
N ARG A 202 22.34 -19.59 -1.66
CA ARG A 202 21.32 -20.46 -1.05
C ARG A 202 19.90 -19.92 -1.23
N TYR A 203 19.69 -18.62 -0.99
CA TYR A 203 18.38 -18.02 -1.22
C TYR A 203 17.99 -18.03 -2.70
N GLN A 204 18.86 -17.52 -3.59
CA GLN A 204 18.54 -17.35 -5.01
C GLN A 204 18.41 -18.67 -5.79
N GLU A 205 19.17 -19.70 -5.40
CA GLU A 205 19.18 -21.00 -6.09
C GLU A 205 18.22 -22.01 -5.45
N GLN A 206 18.03 -21.96 -4.13
CA GLN A 206 17.29 -22.98 -3.38
C GLN A 206 16.02 -22.45 -2.68
N GLY A 207 15.79 -21.13 -2.69
CA GLY A 207 14.65 -20.52 -1.99
C GLY A 207 14.76 -20.59 -0.46
N ASP A 208 15.98 -20.58 0.07
CA ASP A 208 16.23 -20.72 1.50
C ASP A 208 15.94 -19.41 2.28
N ASP A 209 14.72 -19.29 2.81
CA ASP A 209 14.29 -18.13 3.60
C ASP A 209 15.15 -17.91 4.86
N SER A 210 15.67 -18.98 5.47
CA SER A 210 16.57 -18.86 6.63
C SER A 210 17.90 -18.21 6.26
N ALA A 211 18.37 -18.46 5.03
CA ALA A 211 19.56 -17.81 4.50
C ALA A 211 19.31 -16.33 4.20
N LEU A 212 18.10 -15.99 3.73
CA LEU A 212 17.69 -14.60 3.52
C LEU A 212 17.72 -13.81 4.83
N ASP A 213 17.08 -14.32 5.88
CA ASP A 213 17.03 -13.65 7.20
C ASP A 213 18.43 -13.48 7.80
N SER A 214 19.26 -14.52 7.70
CA SER A 214 20.66 -14.48 8.15
C SER A 214 21.48 -13.43 7.39
N ALA A 215 21.27 -13.32 6.08
CA ALA A 215 21.96 -12.33 5.25
C ALA A 215 21.47 -10.91 5.55
N ARG A 216 20.18 -10.72 5.83
CA ARG A 216 19.62 -9.43 6.23
C ARG A 216 20.24 -8.95 7.55
N ALA A 217 20.28 -9.82 8.56
CA ALA A 217 20.92 -9.51 9.84
C ALA A 217 22.41 -9.14 9.68
N LEU A 218 23.14 -9.86 8.83
CA LEU A 218 24.55 -9.55 8.52
C LEU A 218 24.74 -8.15 7.94
N LEU A 219 23.83 -7.70 7.07
CA LEU A 219 23.88 -6.36 6.47
C LEU A 219 23.49 -5.25 7.44
N GLU A 220 22.60 -5.51 8.38
CA GLU A 220 22.21 -4.57 9.44
C GLU A 220 23.35 -4.35 10.43
N GLU A 221 24.07 -5.42 10.81
CA GLU A 221 25.25 -5.37 11.68
C GLU A 221 26.50 -4.75 11.01
N ALA A 222 26.45 -4.50 9.70
CA ALA A 222 27.56 -3.89 8.96
C ALA A 222 27.57 -2.36 9.12
N ALA A 223 28.26 -1.90 10.17
CA ALA A 223 28.43 -0.47 10.46
C ALA A 223 29.30 0.28 9.44
N ASN A 224 30.11 -0.44 8.66
CA ASN A 224 31.05 0.13 7.69
C ASN A 224 30.46 0.37 6.29
N LEU A 225 29.19 0.03 6.07
CA LEU A 225 28.48 0.29 4.82
C LEU A 225 27.77 1.65 4.86
N SER A 226 27.85 2.37 3.75
CA SER A 226 26.94 3.50 3.51
C SER A 226 25.49 3.01 3.38
N LEU A 227 24.51 3.88 3.64
CA LEU A 227 23.09 3.54 3.48
C LEU A 227 22.79 3.03 2.06
N GLY A 228 23.32 3.72 1.04
CA GLY A 228 23.11 3.33 -0.36
C GLY A 228 23.79 2.03 -0.76
N ASP A 229 24.93 1.67 -0.15
CA ASP A 229 25.56 0.37 -0.35
C ASP A 229 24.78 -0.74 0.34
N ARG A 230 24.28 -0.50 1.55
CA ARG A 230 23.42 -1.45 2.28
C ARG A 230 22.15 -1.76 1.49
N GLU A 231 21.44 -0.75 1.00
CA GLU A 231 20.25 -0.92 0.15
C GLU A 231 20.56 -1.68 -1.15
N ARG A 232 21.72 -1.42 -1.75
CA ARG A 232 22.17 -2.16 -2.93
C ARG A 232 22.40 -3.63 -2.63
N LEU A 233 22.99 -3.94 -1.47
CA LEU A 233 23.20 -5.32 -1.04
C LEU A 233 21.89 -6.03 -0.70
N PHE A 234 20.92 -5.38 -0.04
CA PHE A 234 19.58 -5.97 0.13
C PHE A 234 18.93 -6.33 -1.21
N GLY A 235 18.98 -5.40 -2.18
CA GLY A 235 18.48 -5.67 -3.53
C GLY A 235 19.21 -6.82 -4.22
N TYR A 236 20.54 -6.83 -4.14
CA TYR A 236 21.38 -7.85 -4.76
C TYR A 236 21.20 -9.23 -4.12
N LEU A 237 20.90 -9.28 -2.82
CA LEU A 237 20.58 -10.49 -2.07
C LEU A 237 19.33 -11.17 -2.62
N GLU A 238 18.31 -10.38 -2.95
CA GLU A 238 17.02 -10.88 -3.44
C GLU A 238 16.96 -11.07 -4.97
N GLY A 239 18.07 -10.83 -5.68
CA GLY A 239 18.14 -10.94 -7.15
C GLY A 239 17.55 -9.72 -7.88
N GLY A 240 17.22 -8.66 -7.12
CA GLY A 240 16.58 -7.44 -7.58
C GLY A 240 17.52 -6.24 -7.68
N GLY A 241 16.90 -5.06 -7.80
CA GLY A 241 17.55 -3.75 -7.65
C GLY A 241 17.37 -3.20 -6.23
N LYS A 242 17.72 -1.92 -6.02
CA LYS A 242 17.38 -1.22 -4.77
C LYS A 242 15.87 -1.23 -4.54
N MET A 243 15.46 -1.42 -3.29
CA MET A 243 14.07 -1.31 -2.87
C MET A 243 13.71 0.17 -2.72
N ILE A 244 12.97 0.71 -3.70
CA ILE A 244 12.55 2.13 -3.71
C ILE A 244 11.18 2.27 -3.02
N LEU A 245 10.25 1.41 -3.40
CA LEU A 245 8.90 1.32 -2.86
C LEU A 245 8.79 0.11 -1.92
N SER A 246 8.10 0.29 -0.79
CA SER A 246 7.80 -0.78 0.16
C SER A 246 6.70 -1.69 -0.39
N GLU A 247 6.77 -2.98 -0.03
CA GLU A 247 5.65 -3.90 -0.26
C GLU A 247 4.72 -3.87 0.95
N PRO A 248 3.51 -3.29 0.86
CA PRO A 248 2.59 -3.21 1.99
C PRO A 248 2.08 -4.60 2.38
N GLN A 249 1.64 -4.72 3.63
CA GLN A 249 0.94 -5.88 4.17
C GLN A 249 -0.49 -5.52 4.56
N ALA A 250 -1.40 -6.45 4.31
CA ALA A 250 -2.78 -6.32 4.77
C ALA A 250 -2.83 -6.59 6.28
N LEU A 251 -3.30 -5.61 7.04
CA LEU A 251 -3.62 -5.78 8.45
C LEU A 251 -5.11 -6.15 8.55
N LEU A 252 -5.40 -7.45 8.61
CA LEU A 252 -6.78 -7.93 8.59
C LEU A 252 -7.55 -7.45 9.82
N THR A 253 -8.61 -6.69 9.57
CA THR A 253 -9.52 -6.26 10.62
C THR A 253 -10.44 -7.40 11.04
N ALA A 254 -10.69 -7.55 12.34
CA ALA A 254 -11.67 -8.51 12.83
C ALA A 254 -13.00 -8.28 12.11
N ALA A 255 -13.57 -9.34 11.52
CA ALA A 255 -14.79 -9.22 10.74
C ALA A 255 -15.97 -8.89 11.66
N SER A 256 -16.28 -7.61 11.83
CA SER A 256 -17.57 -7.20 12.39
C SER A 256 -18.68 -7.60 11.42
N LYS A 257 -19.38 -8.69 11.74
CA LYS A 257 -20.61 -9.10 11.04
C LYS A 257 -21.77 -8.31 11.62
N MET A 258 -21.83 -7.02 11.31
CA MET A 258 -23.03 -6.23 11.61
C MET A 258 -24.06 -6.45 10.49
N PRO A 259 -25.19 -7.13 10.78
CA PRO A 259 -26.25 -7.31 9.79
C PRO A 259 -26.99 -5.98 9.55
N GLY A 260 -27.30 -5.69 8.30
CA GLY A 260 -28.18 -4.63 7.88
C GLY A 260 -29.64 -4.98 8.12
N LEU A 261 -30.53 -4.01 7.86
CA LEU A 261 -31.98 -4.19 8.02
C LEU A 261 -32.57 -5.23 7.04
N ASP A 262 -31.86 -5.52 5.96
CA ASP A 262 -32.16 -6.54 4.94
C ASP A 262 -31.56 -7.92 5.27
N GLY A 263 -30.87 -8.05 6.42
CA GLY A 263 -30.19 -9.27 6.84
C GLY A 263 -28.86 -9.53 6.11
N GLN A 264 -28.45 -8.68 5.16
CA GLN A 264 -27.14 -8.76 4.52
C GLN A 264 -26.07 -8.09 5.39
N LYS A 265 -24.79 -8.34 5.10
CA LYS A 265 -23.69 -7.67 5.81
C LYS A 265 -23.68 -6.19 5.42
N MET A 266 -23.71 -5.27 6.40
CA MET A 266 -23.55 -3.85 6.12
C MET A 266 -22.22 -3.59 5.40
N SER A 267 -22.27 -2.80 4.32
CA SER A 267 -21.09 -2.37 3.56
C SER A 267 -20.07 -1.70 4.50
N LYS A 268 -18.79 -1.85 4.20
CA LYS A 268 -17.72 -1.09 4.87
C LYS A 268 -17.10 -0.03 3.95
N SER A 269 -17.65 0.09 2.73
CA SER A 269 -17.12 0.83 1.58
C SER A 269 -18.15 1.76 0.98
#